data_AF-A0A9W6ISA7-F1
#
_entry.id   AF-A0A9W6ISA7-F1
#
_cell.length_a   1.000
_cell.length_b   1.000
_cell.length_c   1.000
_cell.angle_alpha   90.00
_cell.angle_beta   90.00
_cell.angle_gamma   90.00
#
_symmetry.space_group_name_H-M   'P 1'
#
loop_
_entity.id
_entity.type
_entity.pdbx_description
1 polymer ?
#
loop_
_entity_poly.entity_id
_entity_poly.type
_entity_poly.pdbx_seq_one_letter_code
_entity_poly.pdbx_strand_id
1 'polypeptide(L)'
;MARRPHWALYAALALSVALNLGGAGYLFATAERGRGPRTIENTIETVSSRYPGATGEAIRAALENRRAELKTAFDDIRTARRATRAAMKAQPYDPERLEAAFAEARAKSSALQAIVHEAIASAIPGAPTDDRARISDDKD
;
A
#
# COMPACT_ATOMS: atom_id res chain seq x y z
N MET A 1 -12.72 -34.45 12.48
CA MET A 1 -11.53 -33.60 12.27
C MET A 1 -11.61 -33.01 10.86
N ALA A 2 -12.03 -31.74 10.74
CA ALA A 2 -12.20 -31.09 9.44
C ALA A 2 -10.82 -30.80 8.82
N ARG A 3 -10.56 -31.36 7.64
CA ARG A 3 -9.36 -31.08 6.85
C ARG A 3 -9.39 -29.61 6.45
N ARG A 4 -8.59 -28.78 7.12
CA ARG A 4 -8.45 -27.36 6.79
C ARG A 4 -7.92 -27.26 5.37
N PRO A 5 -8.58 -26.53 4.46
CA PRO A 5 -8.15 -26.44 3.07
C PRO A 5 -6.83 -25.65 2.98
N HIS A 6 -5.71 -26.36 3.00
CA HIS A 6 -4.37 -25.78 2.87
C HIS A 6 -4.21 -24.99 1.56
N TRP A 7 -5.00 -25.30 0.54
CA TRP A 7 -5.03 -24.56 -0.72
C TRP A 7 -5.45 -23.09 -0.56
N ALA A 8 -6.31 -22.76 0.40
CA ALA A 8 -6.71 -21.38 0.68
C ALA A 8 -5.57 -20.57 1.33
N LEU A 9 -4.73 -21.22 2.14
CA LEU A 9 -3.52 -20.61 2.70
C LEU A 9 -2.47 -20.36 1.60
N TYR A 10 -2.28 -21.31 0.69
CA TYR A 10 -1.38 -21.12 -0.46
C TYR A 10 -1.90 -20.06 -1.43
N ALA A 11 -3.21 -19.97 -1.65
CA ALA A 11 -3.82 -18.93 -2.47
C ALA A 11 -3.69 -17.55 -1.83
N ALA A 12 -3.94 -17.43 -0.52
CA ALA A 12 -3.75 -16.18 0.22
C ALA A 12 -2.27 -15.76 0.26
N LEU A 13 -1.35 -16.71 0.39
CA LEU A 13 0.08 -16.46 0.36
C LEU A 13 0.55 -16.04 -1.04
N ALA A 14 0.12 -16.74 -2.09
CA ALA A 14 0.44 -16.40 -3.47
C ALA A 14 -0.13 -15.03 -3.85
N LEU A 15 -1.34 -14.69 -3.41
CA LEU A 15 -1.93 -13.37 -3.58
C LEU A 15 -1.15 -12.30 -2.81
N SER A 16 -0.75 -12.59 -1.56
CA SER A 16 0.09 -11.69 -0.77
C SER A 16 1.45 -11.45 -1.45
N VAL A 17 2.09 -12.49 -1.97
CA VAL A 17 3.37 -12.42 -2.69
C VAL A 17 3.21 -11.69 -4.02
N ALA A 18 2.14 -11.95 -4.78
CA ALA A 18 1.85 -11.28 -6.04
C ALA A 18 1.54 -9.80 -5.86
N LEU A 19 0.82 -9.42 -4.79
CA LEU A 19 0.58 -8.02 -4.45
C LEU A 19 1.88 -7.32 -4.01
N ASN A 20 2.75 -8.00 -3.27
CA ASN A 20 4.05 -7.47 -2.87
C ASN A 20 5.01 -7.33 -4.06
N LEU A 21 5.07 -8.32 -4.96
CA LEU A 21 5.91 -8.32 -6.17
C LEU A 21 5.35 -7.37 -7.24
N GLY A 22 4.04 -7.29 -7.41
CA GLY A 22 3.39 -6.33 -8.31
C GLY A 22 3.63 -4.89 -7.83
N GLY A 23 3.56 -4.66 -6.52
CA GLY A 23 3.96 -3.38 -5.93
C GLY A 23 5.44 -3.05 -6.14
N ALA A 24 6.35 -4.00 -5.90
CA ALA A 24 7.78 -3.81 -6.11
C ALA A 24 8.13 -3.62 -7.61
N GLY A 25 7.54 -4.41 -8.50
CA GLY A 25 7.71 -4.33 -9.95
C GLY A 25 7.16 -3.03 -10.53
N TYR A 26 5.99 -2.57 -10.07
CA TYR A 26 5.45 -1.25 -10.41
C TYR A 26 6.34 -0.11 -9.88
N LEU A 27 6.91 -0.25 -8.68
CA LEU A 27 7.83 0.72 -8.08
C LEU A 27 9.14 0.84 -8.86
N PHE A 28 9.70 -0.27 -9.35
CA PHE A 28 10.89 -0.25 -10.21
C PHE A 28 10.58 0.28 -11.61
N ALA A 29 9.50 -0.19 -12.25
CA ALA A 29 9.11 0.24 -13.59
C ALA A 29 8.71 1.73 -13.67
N THR A 30 8.20 2.32 -12.58
CA THR A 30 7.84 3.76 -12.51
C THR A 30 8.98 4.65 -12.03
N ALA A 31 9.97 4.11 -11.31
CA ALA A 31 11.16 4.87 -10.90
C ALA A 31 12.03 5.30 -12.09
N GLU A 32 12.01 4.54 -13.19
CA GLU A 32 12.80 4.85 -14.39
C GLU A 32 12.09 5.78 -15.40
N ARG A 33 10.78 6.03 -15.28
CA ARG A 33 10.01 6.74 -16.34
C ARG A 33 9.24 8.01 -15.96
N GLY A 34 9.34 8.52 -14.72
CA GLY A 34 9.06 9.95 -14.46
C GLY A 34 7.75 10.30 -13.73
N ARG A 35 7.68 10.08 -12.42
CA ARG A 35 6.66 10.72 -11.55
C ARG A 35 7.34 11.43 -10.39
N GLY A 36 6.90 12.67 -10.13
CA GLY A 36 7.34 13.49 -9.01
C GLY A 36 7.16 12.80 -7.64
N PRO A 37 7.62 13.44 -6.54
CA PRO A 37 7.60 12.84 -5.22
C PRO A 37 6.22 12.25 -4.89
N ARG A 38 6.19 11.02 -4.35
CA ARG A 38 5.00 10.44 -3.74
C ARG A 38 4.68 11.25 -2.48
N THR A 39 3.94 12.35 -2.67
CA THR A 39 3.42 13.18 -1.60
C THR A 39 2.09 12.61 -1.09
N ILE A 40 1.67 13.11 0.06
CA ILE A 40 0.38 12.73 0.65
C ILE A 40 -0.74 13.13 -0.32
N GLU A 41 -0.65 14.34 -0.87
CA GLU A 41 -1.61 14.90 -1.81
C GLU A 41 -1.74 14.04 -3.07
N ASN A 42 -0.61 13.60 -3.65
CA ASN A 42 -0.61 12.71 -4.81
C ASN A 42 -1.24 11.35 -4.49
N THR A 43 -1.09 10.87 -3.26
CA THR A 43 -1.65 9.58 -2.82
C THR A 43 -3.15 9.68 -2.63
N ILE A 44 -3.62 10.74 -1.97
CA ILE A 44 -5.04 11.02 -1.80
C ILE A 44 -5.72 11.10 -3.17
N GLU A 45 -5.16 11.90 -4.08
CA GLU A 45 -5.72 12.07 -5.42
C GLU A 45 -5.67 10.79 -6.25
N THR A 46 -4.57 10.03 -6.19
CA THR A 46 -4.46 8.75 -6.94
C THR A 46 -5.43 7.69 -6.44
N VAL A 47 -5.76 7.69 -5.14
CA VAL A 47 -6.70 6.71 -4.57
C VAL A 47 -8.14 7.13 -4.82
N SER A 48 -8.49 8.40 -4.58
CA SER A 48 -9.86 8.89 -4.77
C SER A 48 -10.31 8.88 -6.23
N SER A 49 -9.42 9.22 -7.17
CA SER A 49 -9.72 9.26 -8.61
C SER A 49 -10.04 7.90 -9.24
N ARG A 50 -9.74 6.79 -8.54
CA ARG A 50 -10.12 5.43 -8.96
C ARG A 50 -11.60 5.13 -8.74
N TYR A 51 -12.29 5.95 -7.95
CA TYR A 51 -13.69 5.75 -7.62
C TYR A 51 -14.55 6.86 -8.23
N PRO A 52 -15.75 6.52 -8.74
CA PRO A 52 -16.61 7.51 -9.38
C PRO A 52 -17.27 8.44 -8.36
N GLY A 53 -17.54 9.68 -8.81
CA GLY A 53 -18.53 10.58 -8.22
C GLY A 53 -18.43 10.78 -6.71
N ALA A 54 -19.54 10.56 -6.03
CA ALA A 54 -19.68 10.80 -4.58
C ALA A 54 -18.83 9.84 -3.75
N THR A 55 -18.54 8.65 -4.28
CA THR A 55 -17.69 7.65 -3.61
C THR A 55 -16.23 8.07 -3.59
N GLY A 56 -15.72 8.64 -4.69
CA GLY A 56 -14.39 9.22 -4.76
C GLY A 56 -14.20 10.37 -3.77
N GLU A 57 -15.19 11.26 -3.65
CA GLU A 57 -15.18 12.35 -2.67
C GLU A 57 -15.23 11.86 -1.22
N ALA A 58 -16.04 10.85 -0.92
CA ALA A 58 -16.11 10.25 0.41
C ALA A 58 -14.76 9.62 0.81
N ILE A 59 -14.10 8.92 -0.13
CA ILE A 59 -12.77 8.34 0.08
C ILE A 59 -11.71 9.44 0.25
N ARG A 60 -11.76 10.51 -0.56
CA ARG A 60 -10.88 11.68 -0.41
C ARG A 60 -11.01 12.27 0.99
N ALA A 61 -12.23 12.55 1.45
CA ALA A 61 -12.50 13.08 2.78
C ALA A 61 -12.00 12.13 3.90
N ALA A 62 -12.22 10.82 3.75
CA ALA A 62 -11.75 9.83 4.71
C ALA A 62 -10.21 9.78 4.80
N LEU A 63 -9.51 9.92 3.67
CA LEU A 63 -8.04 9.98 3.65
C LEU A 63 -7.50 11.31 4.18
N GLU A 64 -8.16 12.44 3.89
CA GLU A 64 -7.80 13.75 4.45
C GLU A 64 -7.94 13.78 5.99
N ASN A 65 -8.98 13.15 6.53
CA ASN A 65 -9.12 12.99 7.99
C ASN A 65 -7.97 12.17 8.61
N ARG A 66 -7.32 11.31 7.82
CA ARG A 66 -6.16 10.49 8.21
C ARG A 66 -4.83 11.08 7.73
N ARG A 67 -4.79 12.35 7.31
CA ARG A 67 -3.58 13.00 6.77
C ARG A 67 -2.38 12.91 7.72
N ALA A 68 -2.60 13.03 9.03
CA ALA A 68 -1.54 12.88 10.03
C ALA A 68 -0.97 11.45 10.08
N GLU A 69 -1.83 10.42 10.03
CA GLU A 69 -1.43 9.01 9.98
C GLU A 69 -0.65 8.71 8.71
N LEU A 70 -1.14 9.18 7.56
CA LEU A 70 -0.47 9.04 6.27
C LEU A 70 0.92 9.69 6.30
N LYS A 71 1.03 10.91 6.84
CA LYS A 71 2.32 11.61 6.99
C LYS A 71 3.32 10.77 7.77
N THR A 72 2.93 10.28 8.95
CA THR A 72 3.79 9.42 9.78
C THR A 72 4.19 8.16 9.02
N ALA A 73 3.26 7.51 8.32
CA ALA A 73 3.57 6.31 7.54
C ALA A 73 4.56 6.57 6.40
N PHE A 74 4.48 7.73 5.72
CA PHE A 74 5.47 8.12 4.71
C PHE A 74 6.85 8.36 5.30
N ASP A 75 6.92 9.04 6.45
CA ASP A 75 8.18 9.31 7.15
C ASP A 75 8.82 8.00 7.65
N ASP A 76 8.02 7.07 8.15
CA ASP A 76 8.43 5.73 8.55
C ASP A 76 9.02 4.94 7.38
N ILE A 77 8.34 4.91 6.23
CA ILE A 77 8.84 4.24 5.01
C ILE A 77 10.16 4.88 4.56
N ARG A 78 10.26 6.21 4.60
CA ARG A 78 11.50 6.92 4.25
C ARG A 78 12.64 6.53 5.19
N THR A 79 12.35 6.40 6.47
CA THR A 79 13.31 5.97 7.49
C THR A 79 13.75 4.53 7.30
N ALA A 80 12.82 3.59 7.13
CA ALA A 80 13.12 2.19 6.88
C ALA A 80 13.98 2.00 5.62
N ARG A 81 13.67 2.72 4.52
CA ARG A 81 14.49 2.70 3.30
C ARG A 81 15.92 3.21 3.52
N ARG A 82 16.10 4.25 4.35
CA ARG A 82 17.44 4.72 4.74
C ARG A 82 18.18 3.66 5.56
N ALA A 83 17.49 3.00 6.49
CA ALA A 83 18.08 1.93 7.30
C ALA A 83 18.53 0.74 6.43
N THR A 84 17.72 0.32 5.44
CA THR A 84 18.13 -0.70 4.47
C THR A 84 19.38 -0.29 3.70
N ARG A 85 19.45 0.96 3.21
CA ARG A 85 20.64 1.48 2.52
C ARG A 85 21.87 1.56 3.41
N ALA A 86 21.69 1.87 4.69
CA ALA A 86 22.77 1.89 5.67
C ALA A 86 23.28 0.47 5.96
N ALA A 87 22.38 -0.50 6.13
CA ALA A 87 22.74 -1.91 6.34
C ALA A 87 23.55 -2.47 5.15
N MET A 88 23.15 -2.16 3.91
CA MET A 88 23.89 -2.57 2.70
C MET A 88 25.31 -1.98 2.62
N LYS A 89 25.54 -0.81 3.23
CA LYS A 89 26.84 -0.12 3.20
C LYS A 89 27.69 -0.38 4.45
N ALA A 90 27.16 -1.12 5.44
CA ALA A 90 27.85 -1.36 6.69
C ALA A 90 29.14 -2.16 6.46
N GLN A 91 30.19 -1.79 7.20
CA GLN A 91 31.44 -2.52 7.25
C GLN A 91 31.80 -2.77 8.71
N PRO A 92 31.93 -4.06 9.12
CA PRO A 92 31.74 -5.27 8.32
C PRO A 92 30.29 -5.45 7.84
N TYR A 93 30.11 -6.19 6.74
CA TYR A 93 28.78 -6.52 6.23
C TYR A 93 28.07 -7.46 7.20
N ASP A 94 26.83 -7.13 7.52
CA ASP A 94 25.98 -7.87 8.44
C ASP A 94 24.69 -8.31 7.72
N PRO A 95 24.57 -9.59 7.33
CA PRO A 95 23.41 -10.08 6.60
C PRO A 95 22.13 -10.07 7.45
N GLU A 96 22.22 -10.32 8.76
CA GLU A 96 21.05 -10.34 9.66
C GLU A 96 20.47 -8.94 9.81
N ARG A 97 21.35 -7.93 9.91
CA ARG A 97 20.94 -6.52 9.94
C ARG A 97 20.25 -6.08 8.65
N LEU A 98 20.71 -6.56 7.50
CA LEU A 98 20.07 -6.27 6.22
C LEU A 98 18.68 -6.93 6.15
N GLU A 99 18.56 -8.19 6.55
CA GLU A 99 17.29 -8.90 6.60
C GLU A 99 16.28 -8.22 7.51
N ALA A 100 16.70 -7.82 8.71
CA ALA A 100 15.87 -7.05 9.65
C ALA A 100 15.40 -5.73 9.03
N ALA A 101 16.29 -4.99 8.36
CA ALA A 101 15.93 -3.75 7.69
C ALA A 101 14.93 -3.97 6.53
N PHE A 102 15.02 -5.08 5.81
CA PHE A 102 14.02 -5.46 4.80
C PHE A 102 12.68 -5.88 5.41
N ALA A 103 12.69 -6.59 6.54
CA ALA A 103 11.48 -6.94 7.27
C ALA A 103 10.74 -5.69 7.76
N GLU A 104 11.47 -4.72 8.31
CA GLU A 104 10.91 -3.45 8.76
C GLU A 104 10.34 -2.63 7.59
N ALA A 105 11.07 -2.52 6.48
CA ALA A 105 10.59 -1.80 5.29
C ALA A 105 9.28 -2.39 4.73
N ARG A 106 9.14 -3.72 4.77
CA ARG A 106 7.89 -4.41 4.40
C ARG A 106 6.77 -4.07 5.39
N ALA A 107 7.01 -4.18 6.68
CA ALA A 107 6.04 -3.87 7.72
C ALA A 107 5.51 -2.42 7.61
N LYS A 108 6.40 -1.44 7.41
CA LYS A 108 6.01 -0.03 7.24
C LYS A 108 5.20 0.21 5.95
N SER A 109 5.53 -0.51 4.88
CA SER A 109 4.75 -0.45 3.64
C SER A 109 3.34 -1.03 3.81
N SER A 110 3.21 -2.16 4.51
CA SER A 110 1.91 -2.76 4.83
C SER A 110 1.07 -1.87 5.76
N ALA A 111 1.69 -1.15 6.69
CA ALA A 111 1.00 -0.19 7.55
C ALA A 111 0.37 0.96 6.74
N LEU A 112 1.10 1.53 5.76
CA LEU A 112 0.54 2.54 4.86
C LEU A 112 -0.66 2.00 4.07
N GLN A 113 -0.55 0.77 3.53
CA GLN A 113 -1.65 0.14 2.80
C GLN A 113 -2.87 -0.07 3.69
N ALA A 114 -2.68 -0.47 4.94
CA ALA A 114 -3.77 -0.67 5.90
C ALA A 114 -4.54 0.64 6.14
N ILE A 115 -3.85 1.77 6.34
CA ILE A 115 -4.50 3.09 6.50
C ILE A 115 -5.38 3.43 5.30
N VAL A 116 -4.89 3.19 4.08
CA VAL A 116 -5.65 3.44 2.85
C VAL A 116 -6.87 2.52 2.74
N HIS A 117 -6.70 1.22 3.00
CA HIS A 117 -7.80 0.25 2.95
C HIS A 117 -8.86 0.56 4.00
N GLU A 118 -8.46 0.98 5.20
CA GLU A 118 -9.39 1.34 6.26
C GLU A 118 -10.17 2.62 5.92
N ALA A 119 -9.51 3.62 5.31
CA ALA A 119 -10.18 4.81 4.81
C ALA A 119 -11.25 4.45 3.76
N ILE A 120 -10.90 3.59 2.79
CA ILE A 120 -11.85 3.10 1.77
C ILE A 120 -13.00 2.35 2.45
N ALA A 121 -12.72 1.41 3.34
CA ALA A 121 -13.72 0.63 4.05
C ALA A 121 -14.67 1.50 4.88
N SER A 122 -14.16 2.59 5.46
CA SER A 122 -14.97 3.55 6.22
C SER A 122 -15.88 4.43 5.34
N ALA A 123 -15.49 4.67 4.09
CA ALA A 123 -16.23 5.50 3.16
C ALA A 123 -17.34 4.72 2.42
N ILE A 124 -17.13 3.42 2.16
CA ILE A 124 -18.07 2.57 1.41
C ILE A 124 -19.50 2.56 1.99
N PRO A 125 -19.74 2.47 3.32
CA PRO A 125 -21.09 2.47 3.87
C PRO A 125 -21.96 3.66 3.43
N GLY A 126 -21.35 4.84 3.24
CA GLY A 126 -22.01 6.06 2.76
C GLY A 126 -22.08 6.21 1.24
N ALA A 127 -21.48 5.30 0.47
CA ALA A 127 -21.45 5.38 -0.99
C ALA A 127 -22.83 5.07 -1.62
N PRO A 128 -23.28 5.83 -2.64
CA PRO A 128 -24.47 5.47 -3.39
C PRO A 128 -24.39 4.04 -3.95
N THR A 129 -25.50 3.30 -3.91
CA THR A 129 -25.55 1.90 -4.37
C THR A 129 -25.15 1.77 -5.84
N ASP A 130 -25.48 2.77 -6.67
CA ASP A 130 -25.11 2.86 -8.09
C ASP A 130 -23.61 3.03 -8.30
N ASP A 131 -22.91 3.73 -7.41
CA ASP A 131 -21.47 3.88 -7.50
C ASP A 131 -20.76 2.58 -7.09
N ARG A 132 -21.29 1.86 -6.08
CA ARG A 132 -20.77 0.54 -5.68
C ARG A 132 -20.90 -0.49 -6.80
N ALA A 133 -21.97 -0.44 -7.58
CA ALA A 133 -22.19 -1.31 -8.73
C ALA A 133 -21.22 -1.02 -9.91
N ARG A 134 -20.60 0.17 -9.94
CA ARG A 134 -19.54 0.53 -10.90
C ARG A 134 -18.13 0.19 -10.42
N ILE A 135 -17.99 -0.34 -9.21
CA ILE A 135 -16.72 -0.85 -8.65
C ILE A 135 -16.46 -2.27 -9.21
N SER A 136 -16.47 -2.43 -10.54
CA SER A 136 -15.99 -3.56 -11.39
C SER A 136 -16.71 -3.50 -12.75
N ASP A 137 -16.17 -3.87 -13.91
CA ASP A 137 -14.99 -4.68 -14.24
C ASP A 137 -13.80 -3.85 -14.74
N ASP A 138 -12.61 -4.47 -14.63
CA ASP A 138 -11.38 -4.07 -15.31
C ASP A 138 -11.68 -3.42 -16.68
N LYS A 139 -11.21 -2.20 -16.87
CA LYS A 139 -10.82 -1.78 -18.21
C LYS A 139 -9.35 -2.13 -18.34
N ASP A 140 -9.11 -3.33 -18.87
CA ASP A 140 -7.87 -3.70 -19.55
C ASP A 140 -7.34 -2.55 -20.42
#